data_AF-A0A1Q8AM81-F1
#
_entry.id   AF-A0A1Q8AM81-F1
#
_cell.length_a   1.000
_cell.length_b   1.000
_cell.length_c   1.000
_cell.angle_alpha   90.00
_cell.angle_beta   90.00
_cell.angle_gamma   90.00
#
_symmetry.space_group_name_H-M   'P 1'
#
loop_
_entity.id
_entity.type
_entity.pdbx_description
1 polymer ?
#
loop_
_entity_poly.entity_id
_entity_poly.type
_entity_poly.pdbx_seq_one_letter_code
_entity_poly.pdbx_strand_id
1 'polypeptide(L)'
;MIISLINMANGAVSDELLQSAIRAVNRQIAEDFAPYWGFGAHVRLEGKTGRKRADVDPADMRGDAILYLRKNTDLSDAEGYHDRHYLGIPYGFVFLDLSAALGEDWSVTFSHEALELTADPEANLLVRGPHPVERQRSVFHWFELCDAVQEETYKNTVRPST
;
A
#
# COMPACT_ATOMS: atom_id res chain seq x y z
N MET A 1 -3.95 5.77 -11.89
CA MET A 1 -2.63 5.40 -11.35
C MET A 1 -2.42 3.89 -11.47
N ILE A 2 -1.21 3.42 -11.72
CA ILE A 2 -0.80 2.01 -11.55
C ILE A 2 0.11 1.92 -10.31
N ILE A 3 -0.25 1.03 -9.37
CA ILE A 3 0.57 0.72 -8.19
C ILE A 3 1.26 -0.62 -8.44
N SER A 4 2.59 -0.61 -8.46
CA SER A 4 3.42 -1.81 -8.63
C SER A 4 3.59 -2.51 -7.27
N LEU A 5 3.03 -3.71 -7.10
CA LEU A 5 3.20 -4.49 -5.88
C LEU A 5 4.39 -5.44 -6.00
N ILE A 6 5.30 -5.39 -5.03
CA ILE A 6 6.49 -6.24 -4.95
C ILE A 6 6.36 -7.18 -3.76
N ASN A 7 6.35 -8.48 -4.04
CA ASN A 7 6.38 -9.51 -3.01
C ASN A 7 7.81 -9.72 -2.50
N MET A 8 8.16 -9.08 -1.38
CA MET A 8 9.41 -9.29 -0.63
C MET A 8 9.17 -10.09 0.68
N ALA A 9 8.06 -10.83 0.77
CA ALA A 9 7.70 -11.60 1.95
C ALA A 9 8.55 -12.87 2.16
N ASN A 10 9.56 -13.11 1.32
CA ASN A 10 10.46 -14.27 1.38
C ASN A 10 9.74 -15.63 1.53
N GLY A 11 8.61 -15.78 0.84
CA GLY A 11 7.81 -17.01 0.83
C GLY A 11 6.73 -17.10 1.91
N ALA A 12 6.64 -16.12 2.83
CA ALA A 12 5.56 -16.08 3.82
C ALA A 12 4.17 -15.85 3.17
N VAL A 13 4.13 -15.18 2.01
CA VAL A 13 2.93 -15.01 1.19
C VAL A 13 3.27 -15.45 -0.24
N SER A 14 2.49 -16.38 -0.79
CA SER A 14 2.65 -16.84 -2.18
C SER A 14 2.11 -15.80 -3.17
N ASP A 15 2.61 -15.81 -4.40
CA ASP A 15 2.13 -14.88 -5.43
C ASP A 15 0.66 -15.15 -5.77
N GLU A 16 0.17 -16.40 -5.65
CA GLU A 16 -1.24 -16.76 -5.86
C GLU A 16 -2.17 -16.18 -4.77
N LEU A 17 -1.75 -16.26 -3.51
CA LEU A 17 -2.48 -15.65 -2.40
C LEU A 17 -2.48 -14.12 -2.55
N LEU A 18 -1.33 -13.54 -2.90
CA LEU A 18 -1.20 -12.11 -3.12
C LEU A 18 -2.06 -11.62 -4.29
N GLN A 19 -2.11 -12.36 -5.39
CA GLN A 19 -3.00 -12.07 -6.53
C GLN A 19 -4.47 -12.08 -6.13
N SER A 20 -4.87 -12.93 -5.19
CA SER A 20 -6.24 -12.95 -4.67
C SER A 20 -6.55 -11.70 -3.87
N ALA A 21 -5.61 -11.23 -3.03
CA ALA A 21 -5.73 -9.96 -2.33
C ALA A 21 -5.75 -8.76 -3.30
N ILE A 22 -4.88 -8.74 -4.32
CA ILE A 22 -4.85 -7.69 -5.35
C ILE A 22 -6.21 -7.58 -6.05
N ARG A 23 -6.85 -8.69 -6.41
CA ARG A 23 -8.19 -8.67 -7.01
C ARG A 23 -9.24 -8.06 -6.08
N ALA A 24 -9.16 -8.36 -4.79
CA ALA A 24 -10.07 -7.78 -3.80
C ALA A 24 -9.86 -6.26 -3.66
N VAL A 25 -8.61 -5.81 -3.56
CA VAL A 25 -8.27 -4.38 -3.43
C VAL A 25 -8.59 -3.61 -4.71
N ASN A 26 -8.29 -4.14 -5.89
CA ASN A 26 -8.70 -3.50 -7.15
C ASN A 26 -10.21 -3.34 -7.27
N ARG A 27 -10.96 -4.31 -6.74
CA ARG A 27 -12.42 -4.23 -6.70
C ARG A 27 -12.89 -3.15 -5.73
N GLN A 28 -12.32 -3.10 -4.51
CA GLN A 28 -12.58 -2.02 -3.57
C GLN A 28 -12.28 -0.64 -4.17
N ILE A 29 -11.12 -0.48 -4.84
CA ILE A 29 -10.77 0.79 -5.48
C ILE A 29 -11.80 1.17 -6.54
N ALA A 30 -12.25 0.21 -7.36
CA ALA A 30 -13.18 0.48 -8.46
C ALA A 30 -14.64 0.69 -8.00
N GLU A 31 -15.09 -0.07 -7.00
CA GLU A 31 -16.50 -0.13 -6.58
C GLU A 31 -16.79 0.74 -5.35
N ASP A 32 -15.85 0.81 -4.40
CA ASP A 32 -16.07 1.43 -3.08
C ASP A 32 -15.33 2.76 -2.91
N PHE A 33 -14.27 3.01 -3.69
CA PHE A 33 -13.49 4.25 -3.61
C PHE A 33 -13.79 5.20 -4.78
N ALA A 34 -13.47 4.80 -6.01
CA ALA A 34 -13.50 5.67 -7.19
C ALA A 34 -14.85 6.38 -7.43
N PRO A 35 -16.03 5.77 -7.20
CA PRO A 35 -17.31 6.45 -7.39
C PRO A 35 -17.52 7.67 -6.49
N TYR A 36 -16.87 7.72 -5.32
CA TYR A 36 -17.02 8.81 -4.35
C TYR A 36 -15.91 9.86 -4.47
N TRP A 37 -14.72 9.47 -4.93
CA TRP A 37 -13.55 10.34 -5.00
C TRP A 37 -13.25 10.87 -6.41
N GLY A 38 -13.78 10.23 -7.46
CA GLY A 38 -13.62 10.65 -8.86
C GLY A 38 -12.28 10.28 -9.50
N PHE A 39 -11.43 9.55 -8.79
CA PHE A 39 -10.16 9.00 -9.27
C PHE A 39 -9.90 7.64 -8.64
N GLY A 40 -8.88 6.92 -9.13
CA GLY A 40 -8.54 5.61 -8.60
C GLY A 40 -7.20 5.07 -9.13
N ALA A 41 -6.86 3.88 -8.65
CA ALA A 41 -5.65 3.17 -9.03
C ALA A 41 -5.94 1.72 -9.48
N HIS A 42 -4.93 1.10 -10.05
CA HIS A 42 -4.91 -0.33 -10.33
C HIS A 42 -3.62 -0.93 -9.78
N VAL A 43 -3.76 -1.84 -8.82
CA VAL A 43 -2.65 -2.57 -8.22
C VAL A 43 -2.31 -3.75 -9.13
N ARG A 44 -1.03 -3.91 -9.45
CA ARG A 44 -0.51 -5.01 -10.27
C ARG A 44 0.66 -5.67 -9.56
N LEU A 45 0.65 -7.00 -9.46
CA LEU A 45 1.83 -7.75 -9.04
C LEU A 45 2.90 -7.66 -10.12
N GLU A 46 4.09 -7.17 -9.74
CA GLU A 46 5.22 -7.20 -10.65
C GLU A 46 5.92 -8.56 -10.62
N GLY A 47 6.25 -9.04 -11.82
CA GLY A 47 6.80 -10.38 -12.03
C GLY A 47 8.32 -10.46 -11.81
N LYS A 48 8.80 -11.70 -11.62
CA LYS A 48 10.23 -12.03 -11.65
C LYS A 48 10.73 -11.85 -13.08
N THR A 49 11.46 -10.77 -13.37
CA THR A 49 12.15 -10.58 -14.65
C THR A 49 13.40 -11.47 -14.74
N GLY A 50 13.32 -12.77 -14.43
CA GLY A 50 14.44 -13.73 -14.51
C GLY A 50 15.68 -13.42 -13.64
N ARG A 51 15.75 -12.22 -13.03
CA ARG A 51 16.78 -11.78 -12.10
C ARG A 51 16.33 -12.10 -10.67
N LYS A 52 17.27 -12.21 -9.72
CA LYS A 52 16.92 -12.49 -8.31
C LYS A 52 16.09 -11.32 -7.77
N ARG A 53 15.27 -11.53 -6.72
CA ARG A 53 14.43 -10.46 -6.14
C ARG A 53 15.21 -9.22 -5.70
N ALA A 54 16.49 -9.39 -5.34
CA ALA A 54 17.41 -8.29 -5.01
C ALA A 54 17.90 -7.49 -6.23
N ASP A 55 17.63 -7.98 -7.45
CA ASP A 55 18.13 -7.41 -8.71
C ASP A 55 17.03 -6.68 -9.50
N VAL A 56 15.82 -6.54 -8.95
CA VAL A 56 14.72 -5.79 -9.58
C VAL A 56 14.88 -4.31 -9.20
N ASP A 57 15.18 -3.48 -10.19
CA ASP A 57 15.23 -2.03 -10.01
C ASP A 57 13.80 -1.46 -10.08
N PRO A 58 13.33 -0.67 -9.11
CA PRO A 58 12.02 -0.02 -9.18
C PRO A 58 11.89 0.90 -10.39
N ALA A 59 12.99 1.43 -10.93
CA ALA A 59 12.99 2.19 -12.17
C ALA A 59 12.68 1.33 -13.41
N ASP A 60 12.86 0.01 -13.34
CA ASP A 60 12.45 -0.92 -14.40
C ASP A 60 10.92 -1.18 -14.36
N MET A 61 10.23 -0.70 -13.33
CA MET A 61 8.79 -0.86 -13.17
C MET A 61 8.00 0.18 -13.98
N ARG A 62 6.75 -0.17 -14.29
CA ARG A 62 5.85 0.67 -15.09
C ARG A 62 4.70 1.27 -14.28
N GLY A 63 4.83 1.30 -12.95
CA GLY A 63 3.83 1.91 -12.07
C GLY A 63 4.18 3.35 -11.72
N ASP A 64 3.18 4.14 -11.38
CA ASP A 64 3.35 5.51 -10.87
C ASP A 64 3.68 5.52 -9.37
N ALA A 65 3.41 4.41 -8.67
CA ALA A 65 3.75 4.18 -7.26
C ALA A 65 4.15 2.72 -7.02
N ILE A 66 4.78 2.43 -5.88
CA ILE A 66 5.25 1.09 -5.52
C ILE A 66 4.74 0.70 -4.13
N LEU A 67 4.25 -0.52 -3.98
CA LEU A 67 3.93 -1.08 -2.67
C LEU A 67 4.79 -2.32 -2.41
N TYR A 68 5.41 -2.37 -1.24
CA TYR A 68 6.28 -3.49 -0.85
C TYR A 68 5.62 -4.34 0.22
N LEU A 69 5.44 -5.63 -0.05
CA LEU A 69 5.04 -6.60 0.98
C LEU A 69 6.29 -7.22 1.61
N ARG A 70 6.55 -6.99 2.89
CA ARG A 70 7.74 -7.47 3.61
C ARG A 70 7.37 -8.28 4.84
N LYS A 71 8.26 -9.18 5.23
CA LYS A 71 8.06 -9.99 6.44
C LYS A 71 8.30 -9.16 7.71
N ASN A 72 9.52 -8.65 7.88
CA ASN A 72 9.97 -7.91 9.06
C ASN A 72 10.05 -6.41 8.80
N THR A 73 10.00 -5.63 9.89
CA THR A 73 10.18 -4.17 9.89
C THR A 73 11.64 -3.74 9.84
N ASP A 74 12.57 -4.70 9.87
CA ASP A 74 14.00 -4.42 9.85
C ASP A 74 14.42 -3.91 8.47
N LEU A 75 14.48 -2.59 8.34
CA LEU A 75 14.97 -1.92 7.14
C LEU A 75 16.46 -2.16 6.92
N SER A 76 17.20 -2.73 7.90
CA SER A 76 18.63 -3.02 7.74
C SER A 76 18.91 -4.21 6.82
N ASP A 77 17.96 -5.14 6.66
CA ASP A 77 18.00 -6.20 5.63
C ASP A 77 17.76 -5.65 4.21
N ALA A 78 17.48 -4.35 4.05
CA ALA A 78 17.61 -3.66 2.77
C ALA A 78 19.10 -3.30 2.55
N GLU A 79 19.93 -4.30 2.21
CA GLU A 79 21.34 -4.16 1.77
C GLU A 79 21.47 -3.38 0.43
N GLY A 80 20.84 -2.21 0.33
CA GLY A 80 20.84 -1.31 -0.82
C GLY A 80 20.20 0.03 -0.50
N TYR A 81 20.31 0.52 0.75
CA TYR A 81 19.54 1.66 1.24
C TYR A 81 20.02 3.05 0.80
N HIS A 82 21.09 3.19 0.00
CA HIS A 82 21.70 4.53 -0.23
C HIS A 82 21.87 5.02 -1.68
N ASP A 83 21.44 4.31 -2.75
CA ASP A 83 21.77 4.85 -4.10
C ASP A 83 20.83 4.53 -5.29
N ARG A 84 19.70 3.81 -5.12
CA ARG A 84 18.86 3.49 -6.30
C ARG A 84 17.34 3.55 -6.15
N HIS A 85 16.79 3.59 -4.94
CA HIS A 85 15.36 3.38 -4.72
C HIS A 85 14.59 4.64 -4.28
N TYR A 86 14.91 5.82 -4.79
CA TYR A 86 14.21 7.06 -4.41
C TYR A 86 14.18 8.11 -5.53
N LEU A 87 13.97 7.69 -6.78
CA LEU A 87 13.92 8.60 -7.94
C LEU A 87 12.64 9.46 -8.00
N GLY A 88 12.03 9.76 -6.85
CA GLY A 88 10.76 10.51 -6.76
C GLY A 88 9.54 9.68 -7.16
N ILE A 89 9.58 8.35 -6.98
CA ILE A 89 8.42 7.48 -7.16
C ILE A 89 7.79 7.24 -5.77
N PRO A 90 6.52 7.62 -5.55
CA PRO A 90 5.72 7.27 -4.38
C PRO A 90 5.80 5.81 -3.98
N TYR A 91 5.88 5.52 -2.67
CA TYR A 91 5.91 4.15 -2.18
C TYR A 91 5.31 3.95 -0.79
N GLY A 92 4.90 2.72 -0.50
CA GLY A 92 4.42 2.28 0.82
C GLY A 92 4.92 0.87 1.19
N PHE A 93 4.70 0.48 2.44
CA PHE A 93 5.13 -0.82 2.97
C PHE A 93 4.01 -1.52 3.74
N VAL A 94 3.90 -2.83 3.53
CA VAL A 94 3.07 -3.72 4.35
C VAL A 94 3.99 -4.70 5.05
N PHE A 95 4.02 -4.67 6.38
CA PHE A 95 4.88 -5.51 7.21
C PHE A 95 4.07 -6.63 7.87
N LEU A 96 4.29 -7.88 7.43
CA LEU A 96 3.54 -9.04 7.91
C LEU A 96 3.68 -9.27 9.42
N ASP A 97 4.90 -9.16 9.96
CA ASP A 97 5.16 -9.39 11.38
C ASP A 97 4.52 -8.29 12.25
N LEU A 98 4.42 -7.05 11.73
CA LEU A 98 3.76 -5.94 12.42
C LEU A 98 2.24 -6.13 12.45
N SER A 99 1.62 -6.43 11.30
CA SER A 99 0.18 -6.75 11.25
C SER A 99 -0.14 -7.90 12.22
N ALA A 100 0.68 -8.95 12.22
CA ALA A 100 0.52 -10.07 13.15
C ALA A 100 0.67 -9.66 14.63
N ALA A 101 1.63 -8.79 14.97
CA ALA A 101 1.81 -8.30 16.33
C ALA A 101 0.65 -7.42 16.82
N LEU A 102 0.00 -6.70 15.89
CA LEU A 102 -1.20 -5.90 16.14
C LEU A 102 -2.50 -6.73 16.12
N GLY A 103 -2.42 -8.01 15.73
CA GLY A 103 -3.59 -8.89 15.61
C GLY A 103 -4.45 -8.60 14.37
N GLU A 104 -3.90 -7.91 13.38
CA GLU A 104 -4.57 -7.55 12.13
C GLU A 104 -4.14 -8.48 10.98
N ASP A 105 -5.07 -8.80 10.09
CA ASP A 105 -4.73 -9.51 8.85
C ASP A 105 -3.98 -8.55 7.91
N TRP A 106 -2.80 -8.94 7.43
CA TRP A 106 -1.98 -8.12 6.53
C TRP A 106 -2.71 -7.63 5.28
N SER A 107 -3.77 -8.32 4.85
CA SER A 107 -4.59 -7.90 3.71
C SER A 107 -5.41 -6.65 4.00
N VAL A 108 -5.71 -6.36 5.27
CA VAL A 108 -6.33 -5.10 5.74
C VAL A 108 -5.32 -3.96 5.64
N THR A 109 -4.13 -4.13 6.22
CA THR A 109 -3.03 -3.16 6.07
C THR A 109 -2.71 -2.92 4.58
N PHE A 110 -2.69 -3.98 3.77
CA PHE A 110 -2.48 -3.87 2.31
C PHE A 110 -3.57 -3.04 1.61
N SER A 111 -4.83 -3.21 1.98
CA SER A 111 -5.94 -2.41 1.47
C SER A 111 -5.79 -0.93 1.85
N HIS A 112 -5.46 -0.66 3.12
CA HIS A 112 -5.22 0.69 3.65
C HIS A 112 -4.13 1.40 2.84
N GLU A 113 -2.93 0.81 2.78
CA GLU A 113 -1.76 1.41 2.09
C GLU A 113 -2.01 1.63 0.59
N ALA A 114 -2.77 0.75 -0.07
CA ALA A 114 -3.13 0.92 -1.47
C ALA A 114 -4.08 2.10 -1.70
N LEU A 115 -5.01 2.36 -0.77
CA LEU A 115 -5.92 3.50 -0.84
C LEU A 115 -5.19 4.82 -0.51
N GLU A 116 -4.31 4.81 0.50
CA GLU A 116 -3.46 5.95 0.85
C GLU A 116 -2.62 6.38 -0.36
N LEU A 117 -1.88 5.45 -0.99
CA LEU A 117 -1.12 5.72 -2.22
C LEU A 117 -1.99 6.20 -3.38
N THR A 118 -3.26 5.81 -3.43
CA THR A 118 -4.17 6.26 -4.48
C THR A 118 -4.54 7.74 -4.32
N ALA A 119 -4.62 8.25 -3.08
CA ALA A 119 -5.13 9.58 -2.78
C ALA A 119 -4.06 10.61 -2.41
N ASP A 120 -3.08 10.25 -1.60
CA ASP A 120 -1.93 11.10 -1.25
C ASP A 120 -0.61 10.33 -1.43
N PRO A 121 -0.23 10.02 -2.69
CA PRO A 121 0.99 9.24 -2.96
C PRO A 121 2.28 9.89 -2.43
N GLU A 122 2.31 11.21 -2.30
CA GLU A 122 3.49 11.95 -1.83
C GLU A 122 3.49 12.17 -0.31
N ALA A 123 2.43 11.74 0.39
CA ALA A 123 2.21 11.95 1.82
C ALA A 123 2.51 13.40 2.27
N ASN A 124 2.07 14.38 1.47
CA ASN A 124 2.43 15.78 1.65
C ASN A 124 1.22 16.71 1.70
N LEU A 125 0.00 16.16 1.64
CA LEU A 125 -1.21 16.94 1.78
C LEU A 125 -1.50 17.24 3.25
N LEU A 126 -1.90 18.48 3.50
CA LEU A 126 -2.26 18.97 4.83
C LEU A 126 -3.66 19.56 4.79
N VAL A 127 -4.48 19.22 5.80
CA VAL A 127 -5.81 19.80 5.97
C VAL A 127 -5.85 20.64 7.24
N ARG A 128 -6.37 21.87 7.12
CA ARG A 128 -6.59 22.74 8.27
C ARG A 128 -7.81 22.27 9.04
N GLY A 129 -7.65 21.98 10.33
CA GLY A 129 -8.72 21.55 11.23
C GLY A 129 -8.54 22.08 12.65
N PRO A 130 -9.50 21.82 13.56
CA PRO A 130 -9.36 22.18 14.96
C PRO A 130 -8.21 21.40 15.61
N HIS A 131 -7.51 22.02 16.55
CA HIS A 131 -6.52 21.34 17.38
C HIS A 131 -7.20 20.24 18.21
N PRO A 132 -6.59 19.05 18.36
CA PRO A 132 -7.24 17.88 18.98
C PRO A 132 -7.67 18.14 20.44
N VAL A 133 -6.90 18.96 21.16
CA VAL A 133 -7.20 19.41 22.53
C VAL A 133 -7.86 20.80 22.57
N GLU A 134 -7.16 21.84 22.12
CA GLU A 134 -7.67 23.23 22.10
C GLU A 134 -8.55 23.53 20.88
N ARG A 135 -9.80 23.02 20.85
CA ARG A 135 -10.67 23.08 19.65
C ARG A 135 -10.96 24.47 19.06
N GLN A 136 -10.66 25.56 19.79
CA GLN A 136 -10.77 26.94 19.30
C GLN A 136 -9.57 27.39 18.44
N ARG A 137 -8.48 26.63 18.47
CA ARG A 137 -7.27 26.87 17.66
C ARG A 137 -7.31 25.99 16.42
N SER A 138 -6.94 26.56 15.26
CA SER A 138 -6.75 25.76 14.03
C SER A 138 -5.28 25.33 13.89
N VAL A 139 -5.08 24.09 13.43
CA VAL A 139 -3.78 23.51 13.08
C VAL A 139 -3.86 22.78 11.74
N PHE A 140 -2.71 22.41 11.18
CA PHE A 140 -2.64 21.52 10.03
C PHE A 140 -2.49 20.08 10.51
N HIS A 141 -3.31 19.20 9.96
CA HIS A 141 -3.24 17.76 10.13
C HIS A 141 -2.76 17.13 8.83
N TRP A 142 -2.03 16.02 8.93
CA TRP A 142 -1.74 15.17 7.80
C TRP A 142 -3.04 14.66 7.20
N PHE A 143 -3.10 14.63 5.87
CA PHE A 143 -4.24 14.07 5.16
C PHE A 143 -4.04 12.56 4.97
N GLU A 144 -4.26 11.81 6.04
CA GLU A 144 -4.20 10.35 6.05
C GLU A 144 -5.58 9.79 5.66
N LEU A 145 -5.68 9.28 4.43
CA LEU A 145 -6.87 8.66 3.88
C LEU A 145 -6.96 7.17 4.24
N CYS A 146 -7.59 6.87 5.37
CA CYS A 146 -8.18 5.58 5.81
C CYS A 146 -8.05 5.45 7.34
N ASP A 147 -7.16 6.23 7.96
CA ASP A 147 -6.92 6.29 9.41
C ASP A 147 -8.20 6.31 10.25
N ALA A 148 -9.18 7.14 9.88
CA ALA A 148 -10.43 7.27 10.63
C ALA A 148 -11.25 5.96 10.70
N VAL A 149 -11.06 5.04 9.75
CA VAL A 149 -11.77 3.76 9.63
C VAL A 149 -10.83 2.56 9.68
N GLN A 150 -9.56 2.74 10.07
CA GLN A 150 -8.53 1.69 10.04
C GLN A 150 -8.94 0.43 10.82
N GLU A 151 -9.68 0.59 11.92
CA GLU A 151 -10.16 -0.51 12.76
C GLU A 151 -11.44 -1.19 12.23
N GLU A 152 -12.04 -0.67 11.16
CA GLU A 152 -13.24 -1.24 10.55
C GLU A 152 -12.89 -2.13 9.35
N THR A 153 -13.44 -3.34 9.31
CA THR A 153 -13.19 -4.29 8.23
C THR A 153 -14.48 -4.84 7.64
N TYR A 154 -14.45 -5.15 6.35
CA TYR A 154 -15.55 -5.80 5.65
C TYR A 154 -15.02 -6.86 4.68
N LYS A 155 -15.85 -7.85 4.35
CA LYS A 155 -15.46 -8.95 3.48
C LYS A 155 -15.70 -8.60 2.01
N ASN A 156 -14.63 -8.49 1.24
CA ASN A 156 -14.72 -8.43 -0.21
C ASN A 156 -14.57 -9.85 -0.82
N THR A 157 -15.66 -10.41 -1.34
CA THR A 157 -15.64 -11.74 -1.97
C THR A 157 -15.23 -11.64 -3.44
N VAL A 158 -14.01 -12.09 -3.75
CA VAL A 158 -13.56 -12.30 -5.13
C VAL A 158 -14.17 -13.62 -5.61
N ARG A 159 -15.18 -13.56 -6.49
CA ARG A 159 -15.67 -14.77 -7.15
C ARG A 159 -14.53 -15.33 -8.03
N PRO A 160 -14.30 -16.65 -8.05
CA PRO A 160 -13.37 -17.23 -9.00
C PRO A 160 -13.82 -16.85 -10.41
N SER A 161 -12.89 -16.37 -11.23
CA SER A 161 -13.12 -16.16 -12.66
C SER A 161 -13.52 -17.49 -13.28
N THR A 162 -14.71 -17.53 -13.86
CA THR A 162 -15.23 -18.66 -14.66
C THR A 162 -14.36 -18.91 -15.88
#